data_AF-A0A7G7CPA1-F1
#
_entry.id   AF-A0A7G7CPA1-F1
#
_cell.length_a   1.000
_cell.length_b   1.000
_cell.length_c   1.000
_cell.angle_alpha   90.00
_cell.angle_beta   90.00
_cell.angle_gamma   90.00
#
_symmetry.space_group_name_H-M   'P 1'
#
loop_
_entity.id
_entity.type
_entity.pdbx_description
1 polymer ?
#
loop_
_entity_poly.entity_id
_entity_poly.type
_entity_poly.pdbx_seq_one_letter_code
_entity_poly.pdbx_strand_id
1 'polypeptide(L)'
;MRVLVAMSGGVDSSVAAARAVEAGHDVVGVHLALHQDAQQTREKARGCCSLEDSADARRICDKLGIPFYVWDFSDRFKEEVIGDFVDSYARGETPNPCLRCNEKIKFRALLQKGMALGFDAVATGHYATLDDEGYMRRSKDENKDQSYVLGVISASELRHCYFPIGDTPKPQIREEAKAHGFSTASKPDSYDICFIPDGNTQAFLGKRIGLRPGMIVDQEGTALKEHDGAWNYTIGQRKGLDIKTPTVDGRPRYVTDINAETGTVTVGAREDLAVDTIVADRLKYLHPAMDGEFDCEVQVRAHGSVVQCTARVDRDNDRMELRLHEPLSGVARGQAAVLYLPSPDDLGDIVLGSGTICGTA
;
A
#
# COMPACT_ATOMS: atom_id res chain seq x y z
N MET A 1 23.94 -15.76 -5.34
CA MET A 1 22.99 -15.79 -4.21
C MET A 1 21.95 -16.86 -4.47
N ARG A 2 21.37 -17.40 -3.41
CA ARG A 2 20.14 -18.19 -3.44
C ARG A 2 18.95 -17.27 -3.21
N VAL A 3 18.11 -17.10 -4.24
CA VAL A 3 17.07 -16.07 -4.29
C VAL A 3 15.69 -16.72 -4.31
N LEU A 4 14.84 -16.31 -3.38
CA LEU A 4 13.44 -16.70 -3.35
C LEU A 4 12.61 -15.65 -4.09
N VAL A 5 11.95 -16.00 -5.19
CA VAL A 5 11.13 -15.05 -5.96
C VAL A 5 9.67 -15.20 -5.56
N ALA A 6 9.04 -14.10 -5.12
CA ALA A 6 7.61 -14.05 -4.87
C ALA A 6 6.83 -14.00 -6.19
N MET A 7 6.23 -15.13 -6.56
CA MET A 7 5.51 -15.32 -7.81
C MET A 7 4.01 -15.05 -7.63
N SER A 8 3.54 -13.89 -8.08
CA SER A 8 2.12 -13.51 -7.99
C SER A 8 1.26 -14.06 -9.11
N GLY A 9 1.85 -14.73 -10.11
CA GLY A 9 1.16 -15.11 -11.35
C GLY A 9 0.94 -13.94 -12.32
N GLY A 10 1.51 -12.77 -12.01
CA GLY A 10 1.52 -11.59 -12.87
C GLY A 10 2.83 -11.43 -13.64
N VAL A 11 2.79 -10.63 -14.71
CA VAL A 11 3.93 -10.39 -15.61
C VAL A 11 5.18 -9.90 -14.89
N ASP A 12 5.02 -9.03 -13.89
CA ASP A 12 6.14 -8.40 -13.18
C ASP A 12 6.96 -9.42 -12.39
N SER A 13 6.28 -10.32 -11.67
CA SER A 13 6.96 -11.41 -10.96
C SER A 13 7.59 -12.43 -11.91
N SER A 14 6.99 -12.66 -13.08
CA SER A 14 7.54 -13.55 -14.10
C SER A 14 8.86 -13.03 -14.65
N VAL A 15 8.92 -11.74 -14.97
CA VAL A 15 10.13 -11.09 -15.49
C VAL A 15 11.18 -10.94 -14.39
N ALA A 16 10.78 -10.60 -13.16
CA ALA A 16 11.69 -10.59 -12.02
C ALA A 16 12.37 -11.95 -11.80
N ALA A 17 11.62 -13.06 -11.93
CA ALA A 17 12.18 -14.41 -11.87
C ALA A 17 13.16 -14.68 -13.01
N ALA A 18 12.78 -14.33 -14.25
CA ALA A 18 13.63 -14.52 -15.42
C ALA A 18 14.98 -13.79 -15.28
N ARG A 19 14.95 -12.50 -14.92
CA ARG A 19 16.16 -11.70 -14.70
C ARG A 19 17.03 -12.25 -13.56
N ALA A 20 16.42 -12.76 -12.49
CA ALA A 20 17.17 -13.40 -11.41
C ALA A 20 17.90 -14.66 -11.88
N VAL A 21 17.27 -15.47 -12.75
CA VAL A 21 17.91 -16.66 -13.37
C VAL A 21 19.04 -16.23 -14.31
N GLU A 22 18.81 -15.22 -15.15
CA GLU A 22 19.80 -14.71 -16.11
C GLU A 22 21.01 -14.07 -15.45
N ALA A 23 20.82 -13.44 -14.27
CA ALA A 23 21.90 -12.97 -13.41
C ALA A 23 22.71 -14.10 -12.75
N GLY A 24 22.38 -15.36 -13.02
CA GLY A 24 23.11 -16.53 -12.54
C GLY A 24 22.85 -16.88 -11.07
N HIS A 25 21.71 -16.47 -10.51
CA HIS A 25 21.33 -16.84 -9.15
C HIS A 25 20.75 -18.26 -9.07
N ASP A 26 20.82 -18.88 -7.88
CA ASP A 26 20.07 -20.10 -7.56
C ASP A 26 18.65 -19.69 -7.17
N VAL A 27 17.70 -19.83 -8.09
CA VAL A 27 16.36 -19.25 -7.96
C VAL A 27 15.33 -20.31 -7.59
N VAL A 28 14.48 -19.98 -6.60
CA VAL A 28 13.28 -20.75 -6.26
C VAL A 28 12.07 -19.82 -6.33
N GLY A 29 11.03 -20.24 -7.04
CA GLY A 29 9.75 -19.52 -7.06
C GLY A 29 8.84 -19.93 -5.91
N VAL A 30 8.13 -18.97 -5.32
CA VAL A 30 7.10 -19.24 -4.32
C VAL A 30 5.84 -18.42 -4.58
N HIS A 31 4.68 -19.07 -4.54
CA HIS A 31 3.39 -18.41 -4.53
C HIS A 31 2.81 -18.40 -3.11
N LEU A 32 2.17 -17.30 -2.72
CA LEU A 32 1.55 -17.15 -1.40
C LEU A 32 0.05 -17.41 -1.50
N ALA A 33 -0.42 -18.49 -0.87
CA ALA A 33 -1.85 -18.71 -0.69
C ALA A 33 -2.33 -17.86 0.50
N LEU A 34 -3.12 -16.82 0.22
CA LEU A 34 -3.61 -15.87 1.23
C LEU A 34 -5.07 -16.09 1.63
N HIS A 35 -5.78 -17.02 0.98
CA HIS A 35 -7.18 -17.32 1.25
C HIS A 35 -7.45 -18.82 1.23
N GLN A 36 -8.26 -19.30 2.18
CA GLN A 36 -8.72 -20.69 2.24
C GLN A 36 -10.03 -20.91 1.45
N ASP A 37 -10.80 -19.84 1.19
CA ASP A 37 -12.12 -19.94 0.57
C ASP A 37 -12.06 -20.15 -0.95
N ALA A 38 -12.59 -21.30 -1.39
CA ALA A 38 -12.73 -21.69 -2.80
C ALA A 38 -13.51 -20.67 -3.67
N GLN A 39 -14.43 -19.88 -3.07
CA GLN A 39 -15.19 -18.84 -3.78
C GLN A 39 -14.36 -17.58 -4.06
N GLN A 40 -13.40 -17.26 -3.19
CA GLN A 40 -12.48 -16.14 -3.38
C GLN A 40 -11.30 -16.49 -4.31
N THR A 41 -11.16 -17.78 -4.64
CA THR A 41 -10.18 -18.34 -5.59
C THR A 41 -10.74 -18.58 -7.00
N ARG A 42 -11.98 -18.16 -7.29
CA ARG A 42 -12.63 -18.27 -8.60
C ARG A 42 -12.20 -17.19 -9.60
N GLU A 43 -12.33 -17.52 -10.90
CA GLU A 43 -12.11 -16.75 -12.15
C GLU A 43 -12.37 -15.23 -12.16
N LYS A 44 -13.08 -14.66 -11.17
CA LYS A 44 -13.45 -13.23 -11.10
C LYS A 44 -12.78 -12.45 -9.96
N ALA A 45 -11.89 -13.07 -9.19
CA ALA A 45 -11.14 -12.35 -8.17
C ALA A 45 -10.15 -11.39 -8.84
N ARG A 46 -10.29 -10.07 -8.61
CA ARG A 46 -9.39 -9.03 -9.13
C ARG A 46 -8.02 -8.96 -8.41
N GLY A 47 -7.61 -10.05 -7.74
CA GLY A 47 -6.45 -10.10 -6.86
C GLY A 47 -5.27 -10.89 -7.44
N CYS A 48 -4.19 -11.00 -6.67
CA CYS A 48 -2.94 -11.70 -7.03
C CYS A 48 -2.80 -13.10 -6.39
N CYS A 49 -3.88 -13.65 -5.84
CA CYS A 49 -3.87 -14.81 -4.95
C CYS A 49 -4.93 -15.87 -5.32
N SER A 50 -5.31 -15.94 -6.60
CA SER A 50 -6.24 -16.95 -7.10
C SER A 50 -5.55 -18.29 -7.42
N LEU A 51 -6.32 -19.36 -7.62
CA LEU A 51 -5.77 -20.65 -8.07
C LEU A 51 -5.14 -20.54 -9.46
N GLU A 52 -5.71 -19.68 -10.32
CA GLU A 52 -5.17 -19.39 -11.64
C GLU A 52 -3.83 -18.68 -11.56
N ASP A 53 -3.69 -17.71 -10.65
CA ASP A 53 -2.41 -17.04 -10.41
C ASP A 53 -1.32 -18.02 -9.96
N SER A 54 -1.66 -18.96 -9.07
CA SER A 54 -0.72 -20.02 -8.68
C SER A 54 -0.37 -20.94 -9.84
N ALA A 55 -1.31 -21.25 -10.73
CA ALA A 55 -1.07 -22.09 -11.90
C ALA A 55 -0.19 -21.38 -12.94
N ASP A 56 -0.43 -20.08 -13.17
CA ASP A 56 0.42 -19.23 -14.01
C ASP A 56 1.83 -19.14 -13.44
N ALA A 57 1.97 -18.85 -12.15
CA ALA A 57 3.25 -18.82 -11.46
C ALA A 57 4.03 -20.14 -11.64
N ARG A 58 3.36 -21.29 -11.50
CA ARG A 58 3.95 -22.61 -11.75
C ARG A 58 4.44 -22.75 -13.19
N ARG A 59 3.61 -22.43 -14.19
CA ARG A 59 3.97 -22.54 -15.62
C ARG A 59 5.20 -21.70 -15.96
N ILE A 60 5.31 -20.51 -15.37
CA ILE A 60 6.49 -19.64 -15.55
C ILE A 60 7.72 -20.28 -14.93
N CYS A 61 7.63 -20.79 -13.70
CA CYS A 61 8.74 -21.48 -13.04
C CYS A 61 9.19 -22.72 -13.82
N ASP A 62 8.25 -23.54 -14.31
CA ASP A 62 8.54 -24.70 -15.15
C ASP A 62 9.28 -24.30 -16.43
N LYS A 63 8.87 -23.20 -17.07
CA LYS A 63 9.52 -22.68 -18.28
C LYS A 63 10.94 -22.17 -18.01
N LEU A 64 11.16 -21.57 -16.85
CA LEU A 64 12.48 -21.12 -16.38
C LEU A 64 13.35 -22.25 -15.84
N GLY A 65 12.80 -23.46 -15.65
CA GLY A 65 13.51 -24.60 -15.08
C GLY A 65 13.82 -24.46 -13.59
N ILE A 66 13.05 -23.67 -12.84
CA ILE A 66 13.28 -23.40 -11.41
C ILE A 66 12.25 -24.12 -10.51
N PRO A 67 12.63 -24.54 -9.29
CA PRO A 67 11.68 -25.13 -8.35
C PRO A 67 10.56 -24.15 -7.96
N PHE A 68 9.37 -24.70 -7.73
CA PHE A 68 8.18 -23.91 -7.35
C PHE A 68 7.45 -24.51 -6.16
N TYR A 69 7.12 -23.65 -5.18
CA TYR A 69 6.36 -24.01 -3.99
C TYR A 69 5.15 -23.08 -3.80
N VAL A 70 4.14 -23.58 -3.09
CA VAL A 70 3.03 -22.78 -2.60
C VAL A 70 3.11 -22.77 -1.09
N TRP A 71 3.14 -21.57 -0.48
CA TRP A 71 3.15 -21.40 0.96
C TRP A 71 1.84 -20.78 1.42
N ASP A 72 1.23 -21.43 2.39
CA ASP A 72 0.02 -20.93 3.04
C ASP A 72 0.38 -19.87 4.08
N PHE A 73 -0.17 -18.68 3.91
CA PHE A 73 -0.14 -17.57 4.86
C PHE A 73 -1.56 -17.04 5.16
N SER A 74 -2.58 -17.83 4.86
CA SER A 74 -3.99 -17.41 4.93
C SER A 74 -4.42 -17.00 6.34
N ASP A 75 -4.01 -17.72 7.38
CA ASP A 75 -4.34 -17.37 8.77
C ASP A 75 -3.71 -16.03 9.16
N ARG A 76 -2.42 -15.85 8.87
CA ARG A 76 -1.71 -14.58 9.12
C ARG A 76 -2.29 -13.43 8.31
N PHE A 77 -2.67 -13.67 7.06
CA PHE A 77 -3.30 -12.66 6.22
C PHE A 77 -4.67 -12.24 6.77
N LYS A 78 -5.47 -13.20 7.22
CA LYS A 78 -6.77 -12.94 7.83
C LYS A 78 -6.63 -12.12 9.12
N GLU A 79 -5.66 -12.45 9.96
CA GLU A 79 -5.44 -11.75 11.23
C GLU A 79 -4.76 -10.39 11.03
N GLU A 80 -3.58 -10.36 10.40
CA GLU A 80 -2.70 -9.19 10.35
C GLU A 80 -3.03 -8.20 9.22
N VAL A 81 -3.85 -8.58 8.23
CA VAL A 81 -4.25 -7.69 7.12
C VAL A 81 -5.74 -7.44 7.12
N ILE A 82 -6.58 -8.49 7.11
CA ILE A 82 -8.04 -8.31 7.09
C ILE A 82 -8.55 -7.83 8.45
N GLY A 83 -8.06 -8.41 9.55
CA GLY A 83 -8.41 -8.00 10.91
C GLY A 83 -8.05 -6.54 11.15
N ASP A 84 -6.78 -6.17 10.93
CA ASP A 84 -6.30 -4.79 11.04
C ASP A 84 -7.12 -3.81 10.18
N PHE A 85 -7.45 -4.18 8.94
CA PHE A 85 -8.30 -3.37 8.06
C PHE A 85 -9.68 -3.11 8.69
N VAL A 86 -10.33 -4.15 9.22
CA VAL A 86 -11.65 -4.03 9.88
C VAL A 86 -11.55 -3.19 11.15
N ASP A 87 -10.54 -3.43 11.97
CA ASP A 87 -10.35 -2.74 13.25
C ASP A 87 -10.02 -1.26 13.05
N SER A 88 -9.22 -0.90 12.05
CA SER A 88 -8.95 0.49 11.67
C SER A 88 -10.24 1.22 11.26
N TYR A 89 -11.07 0.61 10.41
CA TYR A 89 -12.37 1.21 10.08
C TYR A 89 -13.29 1.31 11.30
N ALA A 90 -13.22 0.36 12.23
CA ALA A 90 -13.97 0.42 13.49
C ALA A 90 -13.50 1.57 14.41
N ARG A 91 -12.27 2.06 14.23
CA ARG A 91 -11.71 3.27 14.88
C ARG A 91 -11.87 4.55 14.04
N GLY A 92 -12.51 4.49 12.88
CA GLY A 92 -12.73 5.67 12.01
C GLY A 92 -11.52 6.05 11.16
N GLU A 93 -10.52 5.19 11.08
CA GLU A 93 -9.37 5.34 10.19
C GLU A 93 -9.72 4.87 8.77
N THR A 94 -8.93 5.28 7.79
CA THR A 94 -9.01 4.75 6.42
C THR A 94 -7.67 4.10 6.08
N PRO A 95 -7.47 2.80 6.37
CA PRO A 95 -6.21 2.10 6.16
C PRO A 95 -5.99 1.73 4.69
N ASN A 96 -4.73 1.46 4.32
CA ASN A 96 -4.37 0.83 3.06
C ASN A 96 -3.96 -0.64 3.31
N PRO A 97 -4.78 -1.62 2.93
CA PRO A 97 -4.47 -3.03 3.21
C PRO A 97 -3.27 -3.55 2.41
N CYS A 98 -2.92 -2.94 1.28
CA CYS A 98 -1.74 -3.32 0.51
C CYS A 98 -0.44 -2.92 1.23
N LEU A 99 -0.42 -1.76 1.91
CA LEU A 99 0.69 -1.39 2.79
C LEU A 99 0.88 -2.45 3.90
N ARG A 100 -0.21 -2.82 4.58
CA ARG A 100 -0.18 -3.83 5.65
C ARG A 100 0.24 -5.21 5.14
N CYS A 101 -0.23 -5.62 3.96
CA CYS A 101 0.19 -6.87 3.33
C CYS A 101 1.69 -6.88 2.97
N ASN A 102 2.22 -5.78 2.43
CA ASN A 102 3.66 -5.66 2.18
C ASN A 102 4.44 -5.77 3.50
N GLU A 103 4.07 -4.98 4.51
CA GLU A 103 4.73 -4.99 5.81
C GLU A 103 4.67 -6.37 6.48
N LYS A 104 3.49 -6.95 6.67
CA LYS A 104 3.30 -8.13 7.53
C LYS A 104 3.53 -9.44 6.82
N ILE A 105 3.18 -9.52 5.53
CA ILE A 105 3.15 -10.77 4.77
C ILE A 105 4.34 -10.88 3.83
N LYS A 106 4.47 -9.98 2.85
CA LYS A 106 5.50 -10.12 1.81
C LYS A 106 6.93 -9.87 2.32
N PHE A 107 7.13 -8.86 3.18
CA PHE A 107 8.47 -8.47 3.62
C PHE A 107 8.81 -8.88 5.05
N ARG A 108 7.81 -9.21 5.87
CA ARG A 108 8.06 -9.84 7.18
C ARG A 108 7.91 -11.35 7.12
N ALA A 109 6.72 -11.87 6.86
CA ALA A 109 6.46 -13.31 6.95
C ALA A 109 7.24 -14.14 5.90
N LEU A 110 7.17 -13.75 4.63
CA LEU A 110 7.88 -14.42 3.54
C LEU A 110 9.40 -14.27 3.69
N LEU A 111 9.89 -13.06 4.00
CA LEU A 111 11.32 -12.83 4.19
C LEU A 111 11.88 -13.64 5.35
N GLN A 112 11.25 -13.60 6.53
CA GLN A 112 11.68 -14.38 7.70
C GLN A 112 11.74 -15.87 7.40
N LYS A 113 10.71 -16.41 6.73
CA LYS A 113 10.68 -17.81 6.33
C LYS A 113 11.76 -18.14 5.29
N GLY A 114 11.98 -17.25 4.33
CA GLY A 114 13.05 -17.38 3.33
C GLY A 114 14.43 -17.42 3.98
N MET A 115 14.75 -16.46 4.84
CA MET A 115 16.04 -16.40 5.54
C MET A 115 16.25 -17.66 6.40
N ALA A 116 15.22 -18.11 7.12
CA ALA A 116 15.28 -19.33 7.93
C ALA A 116 15.53 -20.61 7.10
N LEU A 117 15.15 -20.62 5.82
CA LEU A 117 15.39 -21.73 4.88
C LEU A 117 16.72 -21.58 4.11
N GLY A 118 17.54 -20.59 4.46
CA GLY A 118 18.85 -20.36 3.86
C GLY A 118 18.80 -19.72 2.47
N PHE A 119 17.81 -18.85 2.23
CA PHE A 119 17.85 -17.91 1.10
C PHE A 119 18.62 -16.65 1.50
N ASP A 120 19.35 -16.06 0.56
CA ASP A 120 20.11 -14.82 0.78
C ASP A 120 19.25 -13.57 0.58
N ALA A 121 18.29 -13.65 -0.35
CA ALA A 121 17.40 -12.54 -0.71
C ALA A 121 16.01 -13.02 -1.17
N VAL A 122 15.04 -12.12 -1.08
CA VAL A 122 13.70 -12.25 -1.67
C VAL A 122 13.54 -11.28 -2.82
N ALA A 123 13.33 -11.82 -4.02
CA ALA A 123 13.00 -11.05 -5.19
C ALA A 123 11.49 -10.85 -5.34
N THR A 124 11.10 -9.65 -5.75
CA THR A 124 9.71 -9.34 -6.07
C THR A 124 9.61 -8.52 -7.36
N GLY A 125 8.46 -8.58 -8.02
CA GLY A 125 8.16 -7.73 -9.18
C GLY A 125 7.67 -6.34 -8.77
N HIS A 126 8.27 -5.72 -7.75
CA HIS A 126 7.92 -4.34 -7.38
C HIS A 126 8.77 -3.33 -8.16
N TYR A 127 8.14 -2.20 -8.49
CA TYR A 127 8.76 -1.06 -9.14
C TYR A 127 9.39 -0.12 -8.12
N ALA A 128 10.58 -0.48 -7.66
CA ALA A 128 11.49 0.36 -6.87
C ALA A 128 12.91 -0.15 -7.12
N THR A 129 13.92 0.69 -6.86
CA THR A 129 15.33 0.31 -7.01
C THR A 129 16.05 0.39 -5.68
N LEU A 130 17.23 -0.24 -5.62
CA LEU A 130 18.20 -0.05 -4.55
C LEU A 130 19.46 0.52 -5.18
N ASP A 131 20.03 1.56 -4.57
CA ASP A 131 21.34 2.05 -4.97
C ASP A 131 22.48 1.19 -4.40
N ASP A 132 23.72 1.55 -4.74
CA ASP A 132 24.93 0.81 -4.35
C ASP A 132 25.12 0.75 -2.81
N GLU A 133 24.55 1.69 -2.07
CA GLU A 133 24.56 1.70 -0.60
C GLU A 133 23.39 0.90 0.00
N GLY A 134 22.46 0.43 -0.83
CA GLY A 134 21.30 -0.37 -0.44
C GLY A 134 20.10 0.48 0.00
N TYR A 135 20.07 1.77 -0.33
CA TYR A 135 18.92 2.62 -0.05
C TYR A 135 17.86 2.51 -1.15
N MET A 136 16.60 2.54 -0.73
CA MET A 136 15.48 2.46 -1.66
C MET A 136 15.34 3.77 -2.43
N ARG A 137 15.13 3.64 -3.74
CA ARG A 137 14.83 4.75 -4.63
C ARG A 137 13.55 4.49 -5.41
N ARG A 138 12.92 5.58 -5.84
CA ARG A 138 11.74 5.54 -6.70
C ARG A 138 12.08 4.90 -8.04
N SER A 139 11.11 4.17 -8.58
CA SER A 139 11.21 3.64 -9.94
C SER A 139 11.24 4.78 -10.96
N LYS A 140 11.97 4.57 -12.07
CA LYS A 140 11.97 5.50 -13.22
C LYS A 140 10.62 5.58 -13.93
N ASP A 141 9.78 4.56 -13.76
CA ASP A 141 8.39 4.59 -14.21
C ASP A 141 7.51 5.17 -13.10
N GLU A 142 7.32 6.50 -13.12
CA GLU A 142 6.53 7.23 -12.12
C GLU A 142 5.09 6.70 -12.00
N ASN A 143 4.50 6.22 -13.09
CA ASN A 143 3.12 5.71 -13.10
C ASN A 143 3.00 4.35 -12.41
N LYS A 144 4.12 3.65 -12.26
CA LYS A 144 4.19 2.31 -11.66
C LYS A 144 5.01 2.27 -10.39
N ASP A 145 5.65 3.36 -10.00
CA ASP A 145 6.43 3.46 -8.78
C ASP A 145 5.66 2.92 -7.57
N GLN A 146 6.32 1.97 -6.91
CA GLN A 146 5.79 1.25 -5.75
C GLN A 146 6.61 1.54 -4.49
N SER A 147 7.54 2.49 -4.55
CA SER A 147 8.29 2.97 -3.39
C SER A 147 7.36 3.33 -2.21
N TYR A 148 6.20 3.95 -2.46
CA TYR A 148 5.22 4.29 -1.43
C TYR A 148 4.73 3.05 -0.67
N VAL A 149 4.36 1.99 -1.41
CA VAL A 149 3.84 0.77 -0.77
C VAL A 149 4.93 -0.06 -0.08
N LEU A 150 6.19 0.22 -0.41
CA LEU A 150 7.36 -0.39 0.19
C LEU A 150 7.95 0.46 1.33
N GLY A 151 7.61 1.74 1.46
CA GLY A 151 8.13 2.64 2.50
C GLY A 151 7.84 2.21 3.95
N VAL A 152 7.00 1.19 4.13
CA VAL A 152 6.64 0.59 5.44
C VAL A 152 7.55 -0.56 5.87
N ILE A 153 8.48 -1.00 5.01
CA ILE A 153 9.47 -2.02 5.39
C ILE A 153 10.55 -1.42 6.32
N SER A 154 11.21 -2.26 7.10
CA SER A 154 12.40 -1.85 7.87
C SER A 154 13.68 -1.88 7.03
N ALA A 155 14.68 -1.09 7.41
CA ALA A 155 16.01 -1.14 6.79
C ALA A 155 16.64 -2.55 6.87
N SER A 156 16.36 -3.30 7.95
CA SER A 156 16.81 -4.69 8.07
C SER A 156 16.17 -5.64 7.07
N GLU A 157 14.88 -5.47 6.79
CA GLU A 157 14.18 -6.26 5.78
C GLU A 157 14.65 -5.87 4.38
N LEU A 158 14.84 -4.58 4.14
CA LEU A 158 15.27 -4.03 2.85
C LEU A 158 16.61 -4.60 2.37
N ARG A 159 17.56 -4.85 3.28
CA ARG A 159 18.86 -5.46 2.96
C ARG A 159 18.77 -6.85 2.32
N HIS A 160 17.64 -7.52 2.45
CA HIS A 160 17.39 -8.84 1.86
C HIS A 160 16.39 -8.77 0.69
N CYS A 161 16.00 -7.57 0.25
CA CYS A 161 15.11 -7.38 -0.88
C CYS A 161 15.91 -7.31 -2.19
N TYR A 162 15.32 -7.84 -3.25
CA TYR A 162 15.83 -7.70 -4.62
C TYR A 162 14.67 -7.27 -5.54
N PHE A 163 14.87 -6.20 -6.31
CA PHE A 163 13.85 -5.61 -7.19
C PHE A 163 14.35 -5.58 -8.64
N PRO A 164 14.32 -6.71 -9.37
CA PRO A 164 15.05 -6.84 -10.63
C PRO A 164 14.48 -6.03 -11.80
N ILE A 165 13.31 -5.41 -11.62
CA ILE A 165 12.54 -4.75 -12.69
C ILE A 165 12.33 -3.25 -12.46
N GLY A 166 12.75 -2.70 -11.30
CA GLY A 166 12.40 -1.33 -10.90
C GLY A 166 13.04 -0.23 -11.74
N ASP A 167 14.04 -0.59 -12.54
CA ASP A 167 14.74 0.30 -13.47
C ASP A 167 14.07 0.39 -14.85
N THR A 168 13.07 -0.45 -15.11
CA THR A 168 12.53 -0.69 -16.46
C THR A 168 11.05 -0.32 -16.52
N PRO A 169 10.64 0.56 -17.46
CA PRO A 169 9.23 0.89 -17.63
C PRO A 169 8.35 -0.31 -17.97
N LYS A 170 7.12 -0.30 -17.46
CA LYS A 170 6.15 -1.39 -17.63
C LYS A 170 5.93 -1.87 -19.07
N PRO A 171 5.88 -1.01 -20.10
CA PRO A 171 5.75 -1.47 -21.48
C PRO A 171 6.90 -2.41 -21.90
N GLN A 172 8.13 -2.09 -21.49
CA GLN A 172 9.32 -2.89 -21.81
C GLN A 172 9.31 -4.22 -21.04
N ILE A 173 8.85 -4.22 -19.78
CA ILE A 173 8.62 -5.47 -19.01
C ILE A 173 7.64 -6.41 -19.73
N ARG A 174 6.58 -5.87 -20.36
CA ARG A 174 5.66 -6.69 -21.16
C ARG A 174 6.29 -7.21 -22.45
N GLU A 175 7.18 -6.44 -23.08
CA GLU A 175 7.92 -6.87 -24.28
C GLU A 175 8.90 -8.00 -23.94
N GLU A 176 9.66 -7.86 -22.86
CA GLU A 176 10.55 -8.89 -22.32
C GLU A 176 9.78 -10.18 -22.03
N ALA A 177 8.64 -10.08 -21.33
CA ALA A 177 7.78 -11.23 -21.09
C ALA A 177 7.29 -11.91 -22.39
N LYS A 178 6.99 -11.15 -23.45
CA LYS A 178 6.64 -11.71 -24.77
C LYS A 178 7.84 -12.39 -25.42
N ALA A 179 9.04 -11.82 -25.33
CA ALA A 179 10.27 -12.41 -25.85
C ALA A 179 10.59 -13.75 -25.18
N HIS A 180 10.36 -13.86 -23.87
CA HIS A 180 10.41 -15.13 -23.15
C HIS A 180 9.23 -16.07 -23.45
N GLY A 181 8.21 -15.61 -24.18
CA GLY A 181 6.99 -16.36 -24.48
C GLY A 181 6.16 -16.68 -23.24
N PHE A 182 6.14 -15.78 -22.25
CA PHE A 182 5.33 -15.93 -21.03
C PHE A 182 3.86 -15.63 -21.32
N SER A 183 2.97 -16.54 -20.90
CA SER A 183 1.52 -16.35 -21.02
C SER A 183 1.02 -15.14 -20.24
N THR A 184 1.74 -14.72 -19.19
CA THR A 184 1.40 -13.57 -18.35
C THR A 184 1.59 -12.22 -19.06
N ALA A 185 2.25 -12.17 -20.22
CA ALA A 185 2.60 -10.92 -20.90
C ALA A 185 1.40 -10.04 -21.30
N SER A 186 0.25 -10.67 -21.59
CA SER A 186 -1.01 -9.98 -21.93
C SER A 186 -1.95 -9.83 -20.75
N LYS A 187 -1.62 -10.40 -19.58
CA LYS A 187 -2.49 -10.38 -18.40
C LYS A 187 -2.61 -8.93 -17.89
N PRO A 188 -3.83 -8.43 -17.59
CA PRO A 188 -4.00 -7.15 -16.92
C PRO A 188 -3.28 -7.13 -15.56
N ASP A 189 -2.89 -5.95 -15.10
CA ASP A 189 -2.35 -5.84 -13.74
C ASP A 189 -3.47 -6.04 -12.71
N SER A 190 -3.13 -6.51 -11.52
CA SER A 190 -4.08 -6.58 -10.41
C SER A 190 -4.34 -5.17 -9.89
N TYR A 191 -5.62 -4.79 -9.79
CA TYR A 191 -6.08 -3.53 -9.20
C TYR A 191 -7.20 -3.85 -8.20
N ASP A 192 -7.45 -2.96 -7.24
CA ASP A 192 -8.40 -3.10 -6.11
C ASP A 192 -7.90 -3.97 -4.92
N ILE A 193 -8.68 -3.98 -3.84
CA ILE A 193 -8.37 -4.72 -2.60
C ILE A 193 -8.58 -6.22 -2.86
N CYS A 194 -7.50 -7.02 -2.73
CA CYS A 194 -7.51 -8.42 -3.18
C CYS A 194 -8.52 -9.34 -2.48
N PHE A 195 -8.96 -9.01 -1.26
CA PHE A 195 -9.95 -9.77 -0.48
C PHE A 195 -11.38 -9.22 -0.58
N ILE A 196 -11.60 -8.20 -1.42
CA ILE A 196 -12.91 -7.61 -1.71
C ILE A 196 -13.15 -7.67 -3.22
N PRO A 197 -13.46 -8.86 -3.77
CA PRO A 197 -13.42 -9.11 -5.21
C PRO A 197 -14.48 -8.33 -6.01
N ASP A 198 -15.57 -7.92 -5.37
CA ASP A 198 -16.64 -7.09 -5.96
C ASP A 198 -16.41 -5.58 -5.77
N GLY A 199 -15.32 -5.19 -5.08
CA GLY A 199 -14.99 -3.81 -4.75
C GLY A 199 -15.94 -3.15 -3.74
N ASN A 200 -16.88 -3.90 -3.16
CA ASN A 200 -17.89 -3.34 -2.26
C ASN A 200 -17.40 -3.33 -0.80
N THR A 201 -16.49 -2.41 -0.50
CA THR A 201 -15.90 -2.24 0.84
C THR A 201 -16.97 -2.01 1.92
N GLN A 202 -18.02 -1.24 1.62
CA GLN A 202 -19.11 -0.98 2.57
C GLN A 202 -19.83 -2.28 2.95
N ALA A 203 -20.25 -3.08 1.97
CA ALA A 203 -20.90 -4.36 2.26
C ALA A 203 -19.97 -5.34 3.00
N PHE A 204 -18.66 -5.31 2.70
CA PHE A 204 -17.65 -6.12 3.38
C PHE A 204 -17.49 -5.75 4.86
N LEU A 205 -17.43 -4.45 5.16
CA LEU A 205 -17.27 -3.91 6.52
C LEU A 205 -18.55 -4.08 7.34
N GLY A 206 -19.73 -3.80 6.77
CA GLY A 206 -21.01 -3.90 7.47
C GLY A 206 -21.30 -5.30 8.01
N LYS A 207 -20.88 -6.35 7.30
CA LYS A 207 -21.00 -7.75 7.75
C LYS A 207 -20.12 -8.08 8.97
N ARG A 208 -19.05 -7.31 9.23
CA ARG A 208 -18.04 -7.61 10.26
C ARG A 208 -18.09 -6.65 11.45
N ILE A 209 -18.23 -5.35 11.20
CA ILE A 209 -18.31 -4.33 12.26
C ILE A 209 -19.71 -4.28 12.87
N GLY A 210 -20.74 -4.59 12.06
CA GLY A 210 -22.14 -4.46 12.44
C GLY A 210 -22.67 -3.02 12.36
N LEU A 211 -23.95 -2.87 12.68
CA LEU A 211 -24.63 -1.57 12.75
C LEU A 211 -24.13 -0.80 13.97
N ARG A 212 -23.65 0.43 13.75
CA ARG A 212 -23.27 1.39 14.79
C ARG A 212 -23.87 2.75 14.42
N PRO A 213 -25.18 2.95 14.69
CA PRO A 213 -25.86 4.15 14.24
C PRO A 213 -25.20 5.42 14.78
N GLY A 214 -25.24 6.48 13.98
CA GLY A 214 -24.60 7.75 14.28
C GLY A 214 -25.23 8.90 13.52
N MET A 215 -24.59 10.08 13.61
CA MET A 215 -25.15 11.32 13.07
C MET A 215 -24.13 12.03 12.18
N ILE A 216 -24.58 12.44 11.00
CA ILE A 216 -23.89 13.43 10.17
C ILE A 216 -24.24 14.82 10.71
N VAL A 217 -23.21 15.61 11.02
CA VAL A 217 -23.33 16.99 11.53
C VAL A 217 -22.58 17.99 10.65
N ASP A 218 -22.97 19.27 10.66
CA ASP A 218 -22.13 20.33 10.10
C ASP A 218 -21.02 20.77 11.09
N GLN A 219 -20.21 21.76 10.68
CA GLN A 219 -19.09 22.28 11.47
C GLN A 219 -19.54 22.91 12.80
N GLU A 220 -20.77 23.40 12.87
CA GLU A 220 -21.39 23.95 14.07
C GLU A 220 -22.02 22.87 14.97
N GLY A 221 -22.00 21.60 14.55
CA GLY A 221 -22.58 20.47 15.27
C GLY A 221 -24.09 20.29 15.04
N THR A 222 -24.68 20.99 14.07
CA THR A 222 -26.10 20.83 13.71
C THR A 222 -26.33 19.47 13.07
N ALA A 223 -27.27 18.70 13.61
CA ALA A 223 -27.64 17.40 13.06
C ALA A 223 -28.27 17.53 11.67
N LEU A 224 -27.72 16.80 10.70
CA LEU A 224 -28.17 16.81 9.31
C LEU A 224 -28.87 15.51 8.90
N LYS A 225 -28.34 14.36 9.31
CA LYS A 225 -28.83 13.03 8.88
C LYS A 225 -28.29 11.90 9.76
N GLU A 226 -29.13 10.93 10.09
CA GLU A 226 -28.71 9.67 10.72
C GLU A 226 -28.08 8.70 9.72
N HIS A 227 -27.15 7.87 10.19
CA HIS A 227 -26.52 6.83 9.37
C HIS A 227 -26.30 5.53 10.15
N ASP A 228 -26.09 4.42 9.44
CA ASP A 228 -25.95 3.09 10.02
C ASP A 228 -24.55 2.75 10.55
N GLY A 229 -23.55 3.58 10.22
CA GLY A 229 -22.17 3.41 10.69
C GLY A 229 -21.19 4.40 10.07
N ALA A 230 -20.31 4.95 10.91
CA ALA A 230 -19.25 5.87 10.48
C ALA A 230 -18.28 5.25 9.46
N TRP A 231 -18.10 3.92 9.52
CA TRP A 231 -17.29 3.14 8.58
C TRP A 231 -17.78 3.19 7.12
N ASN A 232 -18.99 3.71 6.85
CA ASN A 232 -19.48 3.94 5.49
C ASN A 232 -18.89 5.19 4.83
N TYR A 233 -18.18 6.01 5.61
CA TYR A 233 -17.71 7.32 5.19
C TYR A 233 -16.19 7.36 5.15
N THR A 234 -15.65 8.26 4.33
CA THR A 234 -14.20 8.49 4.21
C THR A 234 -13.93 9.98 4.11
N ILE A 235 -12.86 10.47 4.73
CA ILE A 235 -12.46 11.88 4.66
C ILE A 235 -12.33 12.32 3.20
N GLY A 236 -12.94 13.45 2.85
CA GLY A 236 -13.04 14.00 1.50
C GLY A 236 -14.17 13.43 0.65
N GLN A 237 -14.99 12.50 1.17
CA GLN A 237 -16.14 11.97 0.45
C GLN A 237 -17.21 13.03 0.22
N ARG A 238 -17.62 13.20 -1.03
CA ARG A 238 -18.73 14.07 -1.45
C ARG A 238 -20.02 13.30 -1.79
N LYS A 239 -19.89 12.17 -2.49
CA LYS A 239 -21.03 11.39 -2.99
C LYS A 239 -21.54 10.43 -1.91
N GLY A 240 -22.82 10.07 -1.97
CA GLY A 240 -23.42 9.10 -1.05
C GLY A 240 -23.70 9.62 0.37
N LEU A 241 -23.62 10.93 0.58
CA LEU A 241 -24.04 11.55 1.85
C LEU A 241 -25.57 11.64 1.94
N ASP A 242 -26.26 11.84 0.81
CA ASP A 242 -27.73 11.98 0.66
C ASP A 242 -28.37 12.90 1.72
N ILE A 243 -27.72 14.02 2.00
CA ILE A 243 -28.21 15.07 2.89
C ILE A 243 -29.22 15.92 2.10
N LYS A 244 -30.49 15.89 2.52
CA LYS A 244 -31.58 16.60 1.82
C LYS A 244 -31.57 18.11 2.07
N THR A 245 -31.03 18.54 3.20
CA THR A 245 -30.93 19.94 3.58
C THR A 245 -29.77 20.60 2.83
N PRO A 246 -30.01 21.53 1.88
CA PRO A 246 -28.92 22.23 1.19
C PRO A 246 -28.13 23.11 2.17
N THR A 247 -26.90 23.48 1.81
CA THR A 247 -26.20 24.57 2.50
C THR A 247 -26.87 25.90 2.16
N VAL A 248 -26.67 26.92 3.01
CA VAL A 248 -27.22 28.27 2.79
C VAL A 248 -26.74 28.88 1.46
N ASP A 249 -25.54 28.53 1.03
CA ASP A 249 -24.89 28.99 -0.21
C ASP A 249 -24.99 27.99 -1.38
N GLY A 250 -25.66 26.85 -1.20
CA GLY A 250 -25.81 25.80 -2.21
C GLY A 250 -24.54 25.01 -2.57
N ARG A 251 -23.41 25.24 -1.88
CA ARG A 251 -22.15 24.51 -2.11
C ARG A 251 -22.22 23.04 -1.66
N PRO A 252 -21.45 22.14 -2.32
CA PRO A 252 -21.40 20.73 -1.92
C PRO A 252 -20.70 20.56 -0.57
N ARG A 253 -21.14 19.57 0.20
CA ARG A 253 -20.51 19.15 1.45
C ARG A 253 -19.52 17.98 1.22
N TYR A 254 -18.47 17.95 2.02
CA TYR A 254 -17.47 16.89 2.06
C TYR A 254 -17.31 16.39 3.49
N VAL A 255 -17.03 15.10 3.69
CA VAL A 255 -16.69 14.56 5.02
C VAL A 255 -15.35 15.13 5.46
N THR A 256 -15.34 15.91 6.54
CA THR A 256 -14.14 16.61 7.05
C THR A 256 -13.55 15.93 8.28
N ASP A 257 -14.37 15.24 9.08
CA ASP A 257 -13.91 14.47 10.23
C ASP A 257 -14.81 13.25 10.49
N ILE A 258 -14.24 12.23 11.13
CA ILE A 258 -14.94 11.01 11.53
C ILE A 258 -14.53 10.66 12.96
N ASN A 259 -15.50 10.70 13.88
CA ASN A 259 -15.35 10.21 15.24
C ASN A 259 -16.08 8.87 15.38
N ALA A 260 -15.32 7.77 15.40
CA ALA A 260 -15.90 6.43 15.51
C ALA A 260 -16.41 6.08 16.91
N GLU A 261 -15.92 6.74 17.96
CA GLU A 261 -16.39 6.51 19.34
C GLU A 261 -17.81 7.05 19.54
N THR A 262 -18.09 8.24 19.02
CA THR A 262 -19.43 8.86 19.09
C THR A 262 -20.31 8.49 17.90
N GLY A 263 -19.73 7.93 16.83
CA GLY A 263 -20.41 7.70 15.57
C GLY A 263 -20.72 9.00 14.81
N THR A 264 -20.01 10.09 15.10
CA THR A 264 -20.23 11.39 14.46
C THR A 264 -19.43 11.50 13.17
N VAL A 265 -20.09 11.93 12.09
CA VAL A 265 -19.45 12.26 10.82
C VAL A 265 -19.65 13.74 10.56
N THR A 266 -18.56 14.51 10.60
CA THR A 266 -18.60 15.95 10.36
C THR A 266 -18.48 16.21 8.87
N VAL A 267 -19.32 17.10 8.35
CA VAL A 267 -19.26 17.54 6.96
C VAL A 267 -19.11 19.05 6.86
N GLY A 268 -18.30 19.49 5.91
CA GLY A 268 -17.98 20.89 5.72
C GLY A 268 -17.76 21.26 4.25
N ALA A 269 -17.18 22.43 4.05
CA ALA A 269 -16.78 22.92 2.75
C ALA A 269 -15.51 22.19 2.26
N ARG A 270 -15.11 22.43 1.00
CA ARG A 270 -13.89 21.80 0.47
C ARG A 270 -12.64 22.35 1.16
N GLU A 271 -12.69 23.62 1.54
CA GLU A 271 -11.60 24.35 2.17
C GLU A 271 -11.29 23.79 3.56
N ASP A 272 -12.28 23.23 4.25
CA ASP A 272 -12.14 22.57 5.55
C ASP A 272 -11.37 21.23 5.48
N LEU A 273 -11.07 20.73 4.28
CA LEU A 273 -10.21 19.55 4.07
C LEU A 273 -8.72 19.91 3.97
N ALA A 274 -8.39 21.19 3.94
CA ALA A 274 -7.01 21.65 3.87
C ALA A 274 -6.28 21.25 5.15
N VAL A 275 -5.18 20.53 4.97
CA VAL A 275 -4.26 20.12 6.03
C VAL A 275 -2.94 20.78 5.73
N ASP A 276 -2.41 21.51 6.71
CA ASP A 276 -1.12 22.18 6.63
C ASP A 276 -0.05 21.42 7.41
N THR A 277 -0.47 20.65 8.43
CA THR A 277 0.43 19.88 9.29
C THR A 277 -0.03 18.43 9.39
N ILE A 278 0.91 17.51 9.24
CA ILE A 278 0.69 16.07 9.44
C ILE A 278 1.54 15.60 10.62
N VAL A 279 0.93 14.84 11.51
CA VAL A 279 1.63 14.13 12.59
C VAL A 279 1.57 12.63 12.30
N ALA A 280 2.73 11.98 12.37
CA ALA A 280 2.85 10.54 12.20
C ALA A 280 3.68 9.89 13.31
N ASP A 281 3.37 8.62 13.57
CA ASP A 281 4.03 7.74 14.55
C ASP A 281 4.48 6.42 13.88
N ARG A 282 5.03 5.46 14.64
CA ARG A 282 5.45 4.13 14.14
C ARG A 282 6.43 4.27 12.97
N LEU A 283 7.47 5.04 13.20
CA LEU A 283 8.36 5.48 12.14
C LEU A 283 9.21 4.33 11.57
N LYS A 284 9.49 4.42 10.27
CA LYS A 284 10.39 3.54 9.54
C LYS A 284 11.52 4.39 9.00
N TYR A 285 12.73 4.16 9.51
CA TYR A 285 13.94 4.84 9.08
C TYR A 285 14.62 4.01 8.00
N LEU A 286 14.59 4.48 6.75
CA LEU A 286 15.20 3.79 5.61
C LEU A 286 16.50 4.46 5.15
N HIS A 287 16.68 5.74 5.44
CA HIS A 287 17.86 6.52 5.10
C HIS A 287 18.35 7.34 6.31
N PRO A 288 19.67 7.50 6.51
CA PRO A 288 20.21 8.28 7.63
C PRO A 288 19.78 9.75 7.63
N ALA A 289 19.46 10.33 6.47
CA ALA A 289 18.99 11.71 6.38
C ALA A 289 17.58 11.94 6.97
N MET A 290 16.84 10.89 7.34
CA MET A 290 15.60 11.03 8.11
C MET A 290 15.93 11.32 9.59
N ASP A 291 16.46 12.50 9.88
CA ASP A 291 16.88 12.89 11.22
C ASP A 291 16.80 14.40 11.45
N GLY A 292 16.44 14.81 12.66
CA GLY A 292 16.32 16.23 13.03
C GLY A 292 15.23 16.96 12.24
N GLU A 293 15.56 18.16 11.75
CA GLU A 293 14.69 18.99 10.92
C GLU A 293 15.29 19.13 9.52
N PHE A 294 14.51 18.83 8.49
CA PHE A 294 14.98 18.86 7.09
C PHE A 294 13.82 19.07 6.11
N ASP A 295 14.13 19.63 4.95
CA ASP A 295 13.18 19.75 3.84
C ASP A 295 13.17 18.47 2.99
N CYS A 296 11.96 18.04 2.62
CA CYS A 296 11.74 16.83 1.83
C CYS A 296 10.37 16.88 1.15
N GLU A 297 10.03 15.83 0.42
CA GLU A 297 8.70 15.64 -0.13
C GLU A 297 7.96 14.54 0.64
N VAL A 298 6.64 14.71 0.82
CA VAL A 298 5.78 13.68 1.41
C VAL A 298 4.75 13.19 0.39
N GLN A 299 4.55 11.88 0.37
CA GLN A 299 3.40 11.24 -0.26
C GLN A 299 2.52 10.60 0.81
N VAL A 300 1.20 10.83 0.72
CA VAL A 300 0.21 10.35 1.72
C VAL A 300 -0.78 9.32 1.16
N ARG A 301 -0.65 8.98 -0.13
CA ARG A 301 -1.52 8.06 -0.87
C ARG A 301 -0.75 7.42 -2.04
N ALA A 302 -0.98 6.14 -2.31
CA ALA A 302 -0.23 5.38 -3.32
C ALA A 302 -0.26 5.96 -4.75
N HIS A 303 -1.37 6.59 -5.15
CA HIS A 303 -1.52 7.27 -6.44
C HIS A 303 -1.63 8.79 -6.28
N GLY A 304 -1.21 9.32 -5.13
CA GLY A 304 -1.16 10.76 -4.88
C GLY A 304 0.15 11.35 -5.39
N SER A 305 0.12 12.65 -5.72
CA SER A 305 1.34 13.43 -5.92
C SER A 305 2.11 13.60 -4.61
N VAL A 306 3.38 13.90 -4.74
CA VAL A 306 4.23 14.35 -3.64
C VAL A 306 4.00 15.84 -3.37
N VAL A 307 4.24 16.28 -2.14
CA VAL A 307 4.19 17.69 -1.74
C VAL A 307 5.40 18.05 -0.91
N GLN A 308 5.98 19.22 -1.18
CA GLN A 308 7.11 19.77 -0.44
C GLN A 308 6.72 20.07 1.01
N CYS A 309 7.57 19.68 1.95
CA CYS A 309 7.34 19.86 3.37
C CYS A 309 8.65 19.99 4.14
N THR A 310 8.56 20.60 5.32
CA THR A 310 9.63 20.55 6.32
C THR A 310 9.25 19.49 7.35
N ALA A 311 10.07 18.46 7.47
CA ALA A 311 9.89 17.37 8.43
C ALA A 311 10.71 17.64 9.69
N ARG A 312 10.10 17.43 10.85
CA ARG A 312 10.78 17.41 12.15
C ARG A 312 10.58 16.05 12.82
N VAL A 313 11.68 15.33 13.01
CA VAL A 313 11.69 13.96 13.53
C VAL A 313 12.13 13.94 14.99
N ASP A 314 11.31 13.33 15.84
CA ASP A 314 11.61 13.04 17.25
C ASP A 314 11.74 11.53 17.41
N ARG A 315 12.98 11.04 17.39
CA ARG A 315 13.30 9.61 17.49
C ARG A 315 12.98 9.03 18.86
N ASP A 316 13.11 9.82 19.93
CA ASP A 316 12.91 9.34 21.30
C ASP A 316 11.43 9.03 21.56
N ASN A 317 10.54 9.78 20.90
CA ASN A 317 9.09 9.59 21.01
C ASN A 317 8.45 8.85 19.82
N ASP A 318 9.26 8.31 18.88
CA ASP A 318 8.80 7.63 17.66
C ASP A 318 7.74 8.46 16.90
N ARG A 319 8.02 9.76 16.72
CA ARG A 319 7.06 10.73 16.18
C ARG A 319 7.70 11.67 15.19
N MET A 320 6.96 12.06 14.16
CA MET A 320 7.36 13.13 13.25
C MET A 320 6.21 14.10 13.01
N GLU A 321 6.56 15.36 12.80
CA GLU A 321 5.67 16.43 12.38
C GLU A 321 6.12 16.93 11.00
N LEU A 322 5.19 17.01 10.06
CA LEU A 322 5.44 17.48 8.70
C LEU A 322 4.65 18.77 8.51
N ARG A 323 5.34 19.87 8.27
CA ARG A 323 4.74 21.14 7.88
C ARG A 323 4.76 21.26 6.37
N LEU A 324 3.59 21.17 5.76
CA LEU A 324 3.44 21.22 4.30
C LEU A 324 3.66 22.65 3.80
N HIS A 325 4.33 22.78 2.66
CA HIS A 325 4.51 24.09 2.01
C HIS A 325 3.26 24.51 1.23
N GLU A 326 2.46 23.54 0.81
CA GLU A 326 1.13 23.73 0.23
C GLU A 326 0.12 22.80 0.92
N PRO A 327 -1.11 23.26 1.20
CA PRO A 327 -2.10 22.44 1.88
C PRO A 327 -2.50 21.20 1.07
N LEU A 328 -2.55 20.05 1.73
CA LEU A 328 -3.08 18.82 1.16
C LEU A 328 -4.56 18.63 1.51
N SER A 329 -5.29 17.90 0.67
CA SER A 329 -6.67 17.52 0.97
C SER A 329 -6.84 16.01 1.11
N GLY A 330 -7.69 15.61 2.07
CA GLY A 330 -8.02 14.22 2.32
C GLY A 330 -6.86 13.39 2.90
N VAL A 331 -6.02 14.02 3.72
CA VAL A 331 -5.09 13.28 4.57
C VAL A 331 -5.92 12.50 5.59
N ALA A 332 -5.80 11.18 5.59
CA ALA A 332 -6.58 10.31 6.45
C ALA A 332 -5.70 9.62 7.49
N ARG A 333 -6.18 9.57 8.74
CA ARG A 333 -5.52 8.80 9.80
C ARG A 333 -5.48 7.32 9.43
N GLY A 334 -4.37 6.66 9.76
CA GLY A 334 -4.08 5.26 9.41
C GLY A 334 -3.40 5.05 8.05
N GLN A 335 -3.31 6.07 7.18
CA GLN A 335 -2.45 6.03 6.00
C GLN A 335 -0.97 6.21 6.38
N ALA A 336 -0.06 5.90 5.44
CA ALA A 336 1.35 6.22 5.61
C ALA A 336 1.67 7.61 5.05
N ALA A 337 2.55 8.33 5.73
CA ALA A 337 3.29 9.46 5.19
C ALA A 337 4.69 8.95 4.83
N VAL A 338 4.99 8.82 3.54
CA VAL A 338 6.31 8.37 3.04
C VAL A 338 7.09 9.59 2.60
N LEU A 339 8.33 9.71 3.09
CA LEU A 339 9.21 10.84 2.86
C LEU A 339 10.22 10.51 1.74
N TYR A 340 10.42 11.48 0.86
CA TYR A 340 11.32 11.40 -0.29
C TYR A 340 12.29 12.57 -0.28
N LEU A 341 13.55 12.29 -0.63
CA LEU A 341 14.54 13.33 -0.91
C LEU A 341 14.72 13.43 -2.42
N PRO A 342 14.35 14.57 -3.04
CA PRO A 342 14.58 14.80 -4.45
C PRO A 342 16.05 14.62 -4.80
N SER A 343 16.32 13.78 -5.80
CA SER A 343 17.67 13.52 -6.27
C SER A 343 17.86 14.17 -7.65
N PRO A 344 18.96 14.91 -7.88
CA PRO A 344 19.24 15.50 -9.20
C PRO A 344 19.77 14.47 -10.21
N ASP A 345 20.08 13.25 -9.77
CA ASP A 345 20.47 12.15 -10.65
C ASP A 345 19.27 11.49 -11.33
N ASP A 346 19.54 10.70 -12.36
CA ASP A 346 18.57 9.99 -13.18
C ASP A 346 18.22 8.60 -12.61
N LEU A 347 18.46 8.39 -11.30
CA LEU A 347 18.20 7.14 -10.57
C LEU A 347 16.89 7.17 -9.77
N GLY A 348 16.26 8.34 -9.66
CA GLY A 348 15.01 8.55 -8.92
C GLY A 348 15.23 9.00 -7.48
N ASP A 349 14.21 9.62 -6.89
CA ASP A 349 14.26 10.17 -5.54
C ASP A 349 14.53 9.10 -4.48
N ILE A 350 15.21 9.48 -3.41
CA ILE A 350 15.58 8.59 -2.32
C ILE A 350 14.41 8.47 -1.35
N VAL A 351 14.02 7.25 -0.98
CA VAL A 351 13.02 7.00 0.06
C VAL A 351 13.69 7.15 1.42
N LEU A 352 13.36 8.22 2.13
CA LEU A 352 13.93 8.50 3.45
C LEU A 352 13.38 7.57 4.53
N GLY A 353 12.09 7.27 4.43
CA GLY A 353 11.37 6.49 5.42
C GLY A 353 9.89 6.81 5.42
N SER A 354 9.18 6.41 6.47
CA SER A 354 7.76 6.69 6.61
C SER A 354 7.28 6.74 8.06
N GLY A 355 6.03 7.15 8.25
CA GLY A 355 5.28 6.99 9.49
C GLY A 355 3.79 6.78 9.22
N THR A 356 3.05 6.30 10.21
CA THR A 356 1.59 6.17 10.13
C THR A 356 0.94 7.45 10.62
N ILE A 357 0.08 8.05 9.79
CA ILE A 357 -0.58 9.32 10.10
C ILE A 357 -1.54 9.12 11.28
N CYS A 358 -1.30 9.84 12.37
CA CYS A 358 -2.11 9.79 13.59
C CYS A 358 -2.80 11.13 13.90
N GLY A 359 -2.38 12.23 13.26
CA GLY A 359 -2.99 13.55 13.45
C GLY A 359 -2.80 14.46 12.22
N THR A 360 -3.68 15.42 12.09
CA THR A 360 -3.68 16.45 11.04
C THR A 360 -4.15 17.77 11.66
N ALA A 361 -3.56 18.89 11.23
CA ALA A 361 -3.95 20.23 11.65
C ALA A 361 -3.90 21.22 10.49
#